data_AF-A0A2D6J121-F1
#
_entry.id   AF-A0A2D6J121-F1
#
_cell.length_a   1.000
_cell.length_b   1.000
_cell.length_c   1.000
_cell.angle_alpha   90.00
_cell.angle_beta   90.00
_cell.angle_gamma   90.00
#
_symmetry.space_group_name_H-M   'P 1'
#
loop_
_entity.id
_entity.type
_entity.pdbx_description
1 polymer ?
#
loop_
_entity_poly.entity_id
_entity_poly.type
_entity_poly.pdbx_seq_one_letter_code
_entity_poly.pdbx_strand_id
1 'polypeptide(L)' 'MAVSGKYGRVDIPKVGADEPVFILRAQDKLAEPAIEIYRLLAISHGYQLAHDLQKEIESFRNWSGPKKMPD' A
#
# COMPACT_ATOMS: atom_id res chain seq x y z
N MET A 1 12.49 8.73 -3.81
CA MET A 1 12.25 8.13 -5.13
C MET A 1 12.56 6.65 -5.03
N ALA A 2 11.68 5.74 -5.41
CA ALA A 2 12.01 4.32 -5.36
C ALA A 2 12.11 3.74 -6.76
N VAL A 3 13.14 2.93 -7.02
CA VAL A 3 13.29 2.24 -8.31
C VAL A 3 12.60 0.88 -8.19
N SER A 4 11.52 0.69 -8.93
CA SER A 4 10.90 -0.62 -9.11
C SER A 4 11.34 -1.21 -10.44
N GLY A 5 11.81 -2.47 -10.45
CA GLY A 5 12.05 -3.20 -11.71
C GLY A 5 10.80 -3.32 -12.60
N LYS A 6 9.60 -3.17 -12.01
CA LYS A 6 8.30 -3.28 -12.68
C LYS A 6 7.72 -1.93 -13.13
N TYR A 7 8.00 -0.85 -12.40
CA TYR A 7 7.40 0.48 -12.65
C TYR A 7 8.42 1.56 -13.02
N GLY A 8 9.71 1.22 -13.08
CA GLY A 8 10.78 2.18 -13.30
C GLY A 8 10.96 3.11 -12.10
N ARG A 9 11.26 4.39 -12.38
CA ARG A 9 11.48 5.41 -11.36
C ARG A 9 10.12 5.95 -10.86
N VAL A 10 9.83 5.73 -9.58
CA VAL A 10 8.63 6.26 -8.92
C VAL A 10 9.04 7.44 -8.03
N ASP A 11 8.46 8.61 -8.30
CA ASP A 11 8.61 9.76 -7.40
C ASP A 11 7.57 9.69 -6.29
N ILE A 12 8.05 9.47 -5.07
CA ILE A 12 7.23 9.34 -3.87
C ILE A 12 7.68 10.43 -2.91
N PRO A 13 6.83 11.41 -2.58
CA PRO A 13 7.18 12.47 -1.65
C PRO A 13 7.69 11.89 -0.33
N LYS A 14 8.78 12.48 0.19
CA LYS A 14 9.38 12.14 1.49
C LYS A 14 10.04 10.75 1.58
N VAL A 15 10.19 10.03 0.47
CA VAL A 15 10.91 8.75 0.40
C VAL A 15 12.27 8.97 -0.25
N GLY A 16 13.33 8.40 0.32
CA GLY A 16 14.71 8.49 -0.18
C GLY A 16 14.87 7.89 -1.59
N ALA A 17 15.94 8.25 -2.32
CA ALA A 17 16.18 7.77 -3.70
C ALA A 17 16.50 6.26 -3.81
N ASP A 18 16.99 5.68 -2.72
CA ASP A 18 17.41 4.28 -2.61
C ASP A 18 16.61 3.54 -1.53
N GLU A 19 15.54 4.17 -1.03
CA GLU A 19 14.70 3.57 -0.01
C GLU A 19 13.83 2.47 -0.65
N PRO A 20 13.85 1.23 -0.12
CA PRO A 20 13.03 0.16 -0.64
C PRO A 20 11.56 0.46 -0.36
N VAL A 21 10.73 0.36 -1.39
CA VAL A 21 9.28 0.52 -1.26
C VAL A 21 8.56 -0.71 -1.76
N PHE A 22 7.43 -0.99 -1.11
CA PHE A 22 6.48 -1.98 -1.56
C PHE A 22 5.23 -1.30 -2.10
N ILE A 23 4.78 -1.67 -3.30
CA ILE A 23 3.64 -1.04 -3.98
C ILE A 23 2.51 -2.06 -4.07
N LEU A 24 1.38 -1.73 -3.46
CA LEU A 24 0.11 -2.42 -3.62
C LEU A 24 -0.75 -1.67 -4.62
N ARG A 25 -1.20 -2.33 -5.69
CA ARG A 25 -2.09 -1.69 -6.67
C ARG A 25 -3.54 -1.91 -6.29
N ALA A 26 -4.39 -0.93 -6.56
CA ALA A 26 -5.84 -1.03 -6.32
C ALA A 26 -6.51 -2.19 -7.08
N GLN A 27 -5.95 -2.58 -8.22
CA GLN A 27 -6.39 -3.75 -8.98
C GLN A 27 -6.04 -5.09 -8.33
N ASP A 28 -5.12 -5.14 -7.37
CA ASP A 28 -4.67 -6.40 -6.79
C ASP A 28 -5.64 -6.87 -5.70
N LYS A 29 -6.26 -8.03 -5.88
CA LYS A 29 -7.21 -8.62 -4.91
C LYS A 29 -6.60 -8.85 -3.53
N LEU A 30 -5.27 -8.95 -3.43
CA LEU A 30 -4.55 -9.15 -2.18
C LEU A 30 -4.15 -7.84 -1.49
N ALA A 31 -4.38 -6.68 -2.11
CA ALA A 31 -3.95 -5.41 -1.54
C ALA A 31 -4.72 -5.04 -0.27
N GLU A 32 -6.06 -5.13 -0.29
CA GLU A 32 -6.88 -4.86 0.89
C GLU A 32 -6.47 -5.72 2.11
N PRO A 33 -6.42 -7.07 2.03
CA PRO A 33 -6.03 -7.88 3.18
C PRO A 33 -4.58 -7.64 3.61
N ALA A 34 -3.67 -7.30 2.70
CA ALA A 34 -2.30 -6.94 3.05
C ALA A 34 -2.23 -5.65 3.89
N ILE A 35 -3.00 -4.62 3.51
CA ILE A 35 -3.09 -3.37 4.27
C ILE A 35 -3.74 -3.62 5.63
N GLU A 36 -4.77 -4.48 5.70
CA GLU A 36 -5.40 -4.87 6.97
C GLU A 36 -4.41 -5.55 7.93
N ILE A 37 -3.60 -6.49 7.43
CA ILE A 37 -2.54 -7.12 8.24
C ILE A 37 -1.55 -6.08 8.77
N TYR A 38 -1.11 -5.16 7.91
CA TYR A 38 -0.17 -4.12 8.31
C TYR A 38 -0.79 -3.16 9.34
N ARG A 39 -2.07 -2.81 9.19
CA ARG A 39 -2.85 -2.04 10.16
C ARG A 39 -2.90 -2.74 11.51
N LEU A 40 -3.19 -4.04 11.56
CA LEU A 40 -3.21 -4.81 12.81
C LEU A 40 -1.84 -4.82 13.51
N LEU A 41 -0.75 -4.91 12.74
CA LEU A 41 0.62 -4.81 13.28
C LEU A 41 0.92 -3.39 13.82
N ALA A 42 0.45 -2.35 13.14
CA ALA A 42 0.61 -0.98 13.61
C ALA A 42 -0.16 -0.75 14.93
N ILE A 43 -1.38 -1.29 15.04
CA ILE A 43 -2.19 -1.26 16.28
C ILE A 43 -1.45 -1.95 17.42
N SER A 44 -0.90 -3.16 17.17
CA SER A 44 -0.24 -3.94 18.23
C SER A 44 1.00 -3.26 18.81
N HIS A 45 1.60 -2.32 18.08
CA HIS A 45 2.75 -1.53 18.52
C HIS A 45 2.39 -0.08 18.88
N GLY A 46 1.10 0.28 18.93
CA GLY A 46 0.64 1.60 19.36
C GLY A 46 0.92 2.76 18.39
N TYR A 47 1.11 2.47 17.09
CA TYR A 47 1.36 3.51 16.09
C TYR A 47 0.05 4.16 15.61
N GLN A 48 0.04 5.49 15.54
CA GLN A 48 -1.09 6.27 15.02
C GLN A 48 -1.42 5.99 13.56
N LEU A 49 -0.43 5.50 12.79
CA LEU A 49 -0.56 5.10 11.39
C LEU A 49 -1.74 4.13 11.16
N ALA A 50 -2.10 3.32 12.16
CA ALA A 50 -3.26 2.43 12.08
C ALA A 50 -4.58 3.15 11.76
N HIS A 51 -4.75 4.38 12.24
CA HIS A 51 -5.94 5.19 11.96
C HIS A 51 -5.95 5.73 10.54
N ASP A 52 -4.78 6.10 10.02
CA ASP A 52 -4.65 6.54 8.64
C ASP A 52 -4.99 5.39 7.72
N LEU A 53 -4.37 4.21 7.91
CA LEU A 53 -4.54 2.99 7.09
C LEU A 53 -6.01 2.56 6.88
N GLN A 54 -6.90 2.90 7.80
CA GLN A 54 -8.34 2.66 7.64
C GLN A 54 -8.90 3.37 6.40
N LYS A 55 -8.46 4.60 6.12
CA LYS A 55 -8.89 5.39 4.96
C LYS A 55 -8.39 4.79 3.65
N GLU A 56 -7.15 4.29 3.63
CA GLU A 56 -6.62 3.58 2.46
C GLU A 56 -7.39 2.29 2.22
N ILE A 57 -7.70 1.50 3.26
CA ILE A 57 -8.54 0.28 3.12
C ILE A 57 -9.89 0.63 2.47
N GLU A 58 -10.56 1.68 2.94
CA GLU A 58 -11.83 2.13 2.36
C GLU A 58 -11.67 2.59 0.91
N SER A 59 -10.58 3.26 0.57
CA SER A 59 -10.26 3.66 -0.81
C SER A 59 -10.10 2.46 -1.74
N PHE A 60 -9.43 1.39 -1.29
CA PHE A 60 -9.26 0.15 -2.05
C PHE A 60 -10.59 -0.63 -2.21
N ARG A 61 -11.44 -0.61 -1.18
CA ARG A 61 -12.78 -1.22 -1.24
C ARG A 61 -13.66 -0.53 -2.28
N ASN A 62 -13.65 0.80 -2.27
CA ASN A 62 -14.50 1.64 -3.13
C ASN A 62 -13.93 1.85 -4.54
N TRP A 63 -12.72 1.40 -4.82
CA TRP A 63 -12.14 1.49 -6.16
C TRP A 63 -12.92 0.61 -7.16
N SER A 64 -13.49 1.25 -8.19
CA SER A 64 -14.43 0.65 -9.14
C SER A 64 -13.78 -0.04 -10.34
N GLY A 65 -12.45 0.00 -10.45
CA GLY A 65 -11.74 -0.64 -11.55
C GLY A 65 -11.69 -2.17 -11.44
N PRO A 66 -11.24 -2.87 -12.50
CA PRO A 66 -11.17 -4.32 -12.53
C PRO A 66 -10.15 -4.85 -11.51
N LYS A 67 -10.60 -5.75 -10.63
CA LYS A 67 -9.73 -6.43 -9.65
C LYS A 67 -9.26 -7.79 -10.18
N LYS A 68 -7.96 -8.05 -10.09
CA LYS A 68 -7.29 -9.29 -10.52
C LYS A 68 -6.30 -9.81 -9.47
N MET A 69 -5.87 -11.06 -9.62
CA MET A 69 -4.75 -11.56 -8.83
C MET A 69 -3.47 -10.82 -9.25
N PRO A 70 -2.59 -10.47 -8.29
CA PRO A 70 -1.29 -9.90 -8.63
C PRO A 70 -0.47 -10.92 -9.44
N ASP A 71 0.31 -10.39 -10.38
CA ASP A 71 1.28 -11.08 -11.22
C ASP A 71 2.66 -11.11 -10.57
#